data_AF-A0AAV4LWW5-F1
#
_entry.id   AF-A0AAV4LWW5-F1
#
_cell.length_a   1.000
_cell.length_b   1.000
_cell.length_c   1.000
_cell.angle_alpha   90.00
_cell.angle_beta   90.00
_cell.angle_gamma   90.00
#
_symmetry.space_group_name_H-M   'P 1'
#
loop_
_entity.id
_entity.type
_entity.pdbx_description
1 polymer ?
#
loop_
_entity_poly.entity_id
_entity_poly.type
_entity_poly.pdbx_seq_one_letter_code
_entity_poly.pdbx_strand_id
1 'polypeptide(L)'
;MGHGAGDSDALSSGNLEDYSHGLQQSGIYWETGHRTYVPFWSGLVQKFTPKLIDDQLRTLLGHAQPVAYEPFVFYGRSAYFRSYVGDPDVSTVHPLRRRTNFCFLPTGSRSLGVLEGKLESQGDVHHELREKVFHEVLHSARQLDKSV
;
A
#
# COMPACT_ATOMS: atom_id res chain seq x y z
N MET A 1 4.07 -24.85 53.26
CA MET A 1 4.38 -25.80 52.17
C MET A 1 3.48 -25.46 50.99
N GLY A 2 4.09 -25.13 49.86
CA GLY A 2 3.41 -24.68 48.64
C GLY A 2 4.37 -23.88 47.78
N HIS A 3 5.35 -24.57 47.19
CA HIS A 3 6.21 -24.05 46.13
C HIS A 3 5.41 -23.95 44.83
N GLY A 4 5.60 -22.86 44.11
CA GLY A 4 5.15 -22.67 42.73
C GLY A 4 5.93 -21.53 42.12
N ALA A 5 7.20 -21.81 41.83
CA ALA A 5 8.08 -20.92 41.07
C ALA A 5 7.70 -20.95 39.59
N GLY A 6 7.92 -19.83 38.92
CA GLY A 6 7.97 -19.76 37.46
C GLY A 6 6.76 -19.10 36.84
N ASP A 7 6.64 -17.78 37.01
CA ASP A 7 6.18 -16.98 35.89
C ASP A 7 7.38 -16.17 35.42
N SER A 8 7.87 -16.58 34.26
CA SER A 8 8.95 -15.96 33.52
C SER A 8 8.77 -14.46 33.43
N ASP A 9 9.89 -13.75 33.52
CA ASP A 9 10.07 -12.39 33.02
C ASP A 9 9.54 -12.28 31.58
N ALA A 10 8.24 -12.11 31.44
CA ALA A 10 7.63 -11.51 30.28
C ALA A 10 7.96 -10.02 30.41
N LEU A 11 9.17 -9.68 29.97
CA LEU A 11 9.48 -8.34 29.48
C LEU A 11 8.47 -8.07 28.36
N SER A 12 7.31 -7.55 28.75
CA SER A 12 6.30 -7.02 27.85
C SER A 12 6.98 -5.90 27.09
N SER A 13 7.50 -6.27 25.91
CA SER A 13 7.92 -5.35 24.86
C SER A 13 6.86 -4.26 24.78
N GLY A 14 7.26 -3.01 25.04
CA GLY A 14 6.39 -1.83 25.16
C GLY A 14 5.64 -1.49 23.88
N ASN A 15 4.70 -2.37 23.51
CA ASN A 15 3.87 -2.29 22.32
C ASN A 15 2.37 -2.32 22.68
N LEU A 16 2.05 -2.07 23.95
CA LEU A 16 0.69 -1.83 24.43
C LEU A 16 0.58 -0.36 24.89
N GLU A 17 1.02 0.57 24.06
CA GLU A 17 0.62 1.96 24.25
C GLU A 17 -0.84 2.08 23.81
N ASP A 18 -1.73 2.25 24.78
CA ASP A 18 -3.16 2.47 24.55
C ASP A 18 -3.37 3.90 24.01
N TYR A 19 -3.16 4.08 22.71
CA TYR A 19 -3.29 5.37 22.01
C TYR A 19 -4.74 5.87 21.89
N SER A 20 -5.70 5.15 22.43
CA SER A 20 -7.12 5.50 22.37
C SER A 20 -7.44 6.80 23.16
N HIS A 21 -6.63 7.13 24.18
CA HIS A 21 -6.86 8.25 25.10
C HIS A 21 -5.62 9.13 25.31
N GLY A 22 -5.01 9.59 24.21
CA GLY A 22 -3.86 10.50 24.27
C GLY A 22 -4.18 11.82 24.98
N LEU A 23 -3.28 12.26 25.87
CA LEU A 23 -3.35 13.57 26.52
C LEU A 23 -3.14 14.70 25.51
N GLN A 24 -3.82 15.83 25.68
CA GLN A 24 -3.61 17.01 24.85
C GLN A 24 -2.21 17.60 25.09
N GLN A 25 -1.33 17.50 24.09
CA GLN A 25 0.08 17.93 24.18
C GLN A 25 0.29 19.40 23.77
N SER A 26 -0.69 20.04 23.13
CA SER A 26 -0.55 21.38 22.55
C SER A 26 -1.75 22.27 22.86
N GLY A 27 -1.53 23.59 22.91
CA GLY A 27 -2.59 24.57 23.11
C GLY A 27 -3.49 24.70 21.88
N ILE A 28 -4.80 24.80 22.09
CA ILE A 28 -5.79 25.11 21.06
C ILE A 28 -6.19 26.58 21.25
N TYR A 29 -5.95 27.42 20.24
CA TYR A 29 -6.27 28.85 20.29
C TYR A 29 -6.89 29.35 18.98
N TRP A 30 -7.49 30.53 19.03
CA TRP A 30 -8.01 31.25 17.87
C TRP A 30 -7.31 32.59 17.74
N GLU A 31 -6.76 32.88 16.56
CA GLU A 31 -6.00 34.10 16.33
C GLU A 31 -6.89 35.34 16.19
N THR A 32 -6.34 36.48 16.60
CA THR A 32 -7.00 37.78 16.43
C THR A 32 -7.15 38.10 14.95
N GLY A 33 -8.40 38.24 14.49
CA GLY A 33 -8.72 38.56 13.10
C GLY A 33 -9.10 37.36 12.23
N HIS A 34 -9.02 36.12 12.74
CA HIS A 34 -9.55 34.96 12.04
C HIS A 34 -11.09 34.96 12.02
N ARG A 35 -11.66 34.81 10.82
CA ARG A 35 -13.11 34.76 10.59
C ARG A 35 -13.63 33.33 10.67
N THR A 36 -14.73 33.12 11.38
CA THR A 36 -15.33 31.79 11.59
C THR A 36 -16.29 31.39 10.47
N TYR A 37 -16.89 32.35 9.74
CA TYR A 37 -17.91 32.11 8.69
C TYR A 37 -19.17 31.36 9.15
N VAL A 38 -19.41 31.27 10.46
CA VAL A 38 -20.56 30.59 11.05
C VAL A 38 -21.55 31.65 11.57
N PRO A 39 -22.77 31.76 11.00
CA PRO A 39 -23.77 32.70 11.49
C PRO A 39 -24.43 32.21 12.80
N PHE A 40 -25.16 33.09 13.49
CA PHE A 40 -25.79 32.77 14.78
C PHE A 40 -26.87 31.68 14.69
N TRP A 41 -27.47 31.47 13.51
CA TRP A 41 -28.49 30.44 13.26
C TRP A 41 -27.89 29.13 12.70
N SER A 42 -26.57 28.96 12.71
CA SER A 42 -25.91 27.78 12.14
C SER A 42 -26.40 26.45 12.72
N GLY A 43 -26.78 26.42 14.00
CA GLY A 43 -27.37 25.23 14.63
C GLY A 43 -28.77 24.87 14.10
N LEU A 44 -29.48 25.81 13.47
CA LEU A 44 -30.76 25.57 12.82
C LEU A 44 -30.59 25.08 11.37
N VAL A 45 -29.40 25.26 10.78
CA VAL A 45 -29.11 24.85 9.41
C VAL A 45 -28.71 23.38 9.40
N GLN A 46 -29.49 22.57 8.68
CA GLN A 46 -29.18 21.17 8.47
C GLN A 46 -28.66 20.95 7.05
N LYS A 47 -27.77 19.96 6.89
CA LYS A 47 -27.30 19.53 5.57
C LYS A 47 -28.45 18.82 4.85
N PHE A 48 -28.70 19.20 3.60
CA PHE A 48 -29.71 18.59 2.75
C PHE A 48 -29.07 18.08 1.46
N THR A 49 -29.51 16.92 0.98
CA THR A 49 -29.10 16.37 -0.32
C THR A 49 -30.35 16.07 -1.15
N PRO A 50 -30.46 16.61 -2.39
CA PRO A 50 -31.59 16.31 -3.26
C PRO A 50 -31.49 14.91 -3.89
N LYS A 51 -30.34 14.23 -3.76
CA LYS A 51 -30.06 12.96 -4.43
C LYS A 51 -31.15 11.91 -4.20
N LEU A 52 -31.65 11.78 -2.97
CA LEU A 52 -32.69 10.80 -2.66
C LEU A 52 -34.00 11.06 -3.41
N ILE A 53 -34.44 12.33 -3.46
CA ILE A 53 -35.67 12.73 -4.16
C ILE A 53 -35.49 12.53 -5.66
N ASP A 54 -34.33 12.92 -6.16
CA ASP A 54 -33.97 12.82 -7.56
C ASP A 54 -33.90 11.35 -8.02
N ASP A 55 -33.32 10.45 -7.23
CA ASP A 55 -33.28 9.01 -7.55
C ASP A 55 -34.67 8.35 -7.46
N GLN A 56 -35.51 8.77 -6.53
CA GLN A 56 -36.92 8.36 -6.48
C GLN A 56 -37.69 8.82 -7.72
N LEU A 57 -37.55 10.09 -8.10
CA LEU A 57 -38.20 10.63 -9.29
C LEU A 57 -37.71 9.95 -10.57
N ARG A 58 -36.40 9.71 -10.71
CA ARG A 58 -35.84 8.96 -11.84
C ARG A 58 -36.45 7.57 -11.96
N THR A 59 -36.61 6.88 -10.83
CA THR A 59 -37.19 5.54 -10.79
C THR A 59 -38.67 5.57 -11.15
N LEU A 60 -39.42 6.55 -10.65
CA LEU A 60 -40.86 6.70 -10.91
C LEU A 60 -41.16 7.12 -12.36
N LEU A 61 -40.36 8.01 -12.93
CA LEU A 61 -40.53 8.52 -14.29
C LEU A 61 -39.93 7.58 -15.35
N GLY A 62 -39.28 6.49 -14.94
CA GLY A 62 -38.63 5.55 -15.87
C GLY A 62 -37.45 6.17 -16.62
N HIS A 63 -36.75 7.13 -16.01
CA HIS A 63 -35.55 7.72 -16.60
C HIS A 63 -34.40 6.70 -16.67
N ALA A 64 -33.44 6.97 -17.55
CA ALA A 64 -32.27 6.12 -17.71
C ALA A 64 -31.50 5.98 -16.38
N GLN A 65 -31.34 4.74 -15.93
CA GLN A 65 -30.54 4.42 -14.76
C GLN A 65 -29.05 4.45 -15.11
N PRO A 66 -28.17 4.79 -14.16
CA PRO A 66 -26.74 4.74 -14.41
C PRO A 66 -26.26 3.30 -14.58
N VAL A 67 -25.16 3.13 -15.32
CA VAL A 67 -24.50 1.83 -15.56
C VAL A 67 -24.05 1.14 -14.25
N ALA A 68 -24.04 1.87 -13.13
CA ALA A 68 -23.79 1.32 -11.81
C ALA A 68 -24.86 0.32 -11.33
N TYR A 69 -26.07 0.32 -11.90
CA TYR A 69 -27.10 -0.69 -11.59
C TYR A 69 -26.85 -2.03 -12.29
N GLU A 70 -25.94 -2.04 -13.26
CA GLU A 70 -25.58 -3.20 -14.03
C GLU A 70 -24.34 -3.86 -13.39
N PRO A 71 -24.45 -5.13 -12.95
CA PRO A 71 -23.41 -5.76 -12.14
C PRO A 71 -22.15 -6.10 -12.93
N PHE A 72 -22.28 -6.35 -14.23
CA PHE A 72 -21.11 -6.55 -15.08
C PHE A 72 -20.53 -5.19 -15.48
N VAL A 73 -19.27 -5.17 -15.88
CA VAL A 73 -18.55 -3.92 -16.16
C VAL A 73 -17.96 -4.00 -17.55
N PHE A 74 -18.50 -3.20 -18.45
CA PHE A 74 -18.13 -3.21 -19.87
C PHE A 74 -16.87 -2.39 -20.22
N TYR A 75 -16.30 -1.63 -19.28
CA TYR A 75 -15.08 -0.86 -19.57
C TYR A 75 -13.81 -1.71 -19.32
N GLY A 76 -13.04 -1.96 -20.37
CA GLY A 76 -11.74 -2.64 -20.30
C GLY A 76 -11.66 -3.93 -21.12
N ARG A 77 -10.45 -4.52 -21.16
CA ARG A 77 -10.17 -5.76 -21.92
C ARG A 77 -10.41 -7.05 -21.12
N SER A 78 -10.71 -6.94 -19.83
CA SER A 78 -10.93 -8.08 -18.92
C SER A 78 -12.32 -7.97 -18.31
N ALA A 79 -12.91 -9.10 -17.96
CA ALA A 79 -14.20 -9.14 -17.30
C ALA A 79 -14.05 -8.70 -15.83
N TYR A 80 -14.89 -7.76 -15.41
CA TYR A 80 -15.01 -7.31 -14.04
C TYR A 80 -16.47 -7.38 -13.56
N PHE A 81 -16.65 -7.51 -12.24
CA PHE A 81 -17.96 -7.55 -11.58
C PHE A 81 -18.02 -6.52 -10.46
N ARG A 82 -19.19 -5.92 -10.26
CA ARG A 82 -19.47 -5.02 -9.13
C ARG A 82 -19.93 -5.81 -7.92
N SER A 83 -19.32 -5.51 -6.77
CA SER A 83 -19.78 -5.93 -5.45
C SER A 83 -20.47 -4.74 -4.79
N TYR A 84 -21.75 -4.89 -4.47
CA TYR A 84 -22.57 -3.83 -3.87
C TYR A 84 -22.58 -3.92 -2.35
N VAL A 85 -22.52 -2.78 -1.68
CA VAL A 85 -22.63 -2.69 -0.22
C VAL A 85 -23.98 -2.09 0.13
N GLY A 86 -25.03 -2.90 -0.03
CA GLY A 86 -26.42 -2.51 0.29
C GLY A 86 -27.07 -1.51 -0.68
N ASP A 87 -26.30 -0.77 -1.47
CA ASP A 87 -26.78 0.23 -2.43
C ASP A 87 -26.01 0.16 -3.76
N PRO A 88 -26.67 0.22 -4.94
CA PRO A 88 -26.04 0.33 -6.25
C PRO A 88 -25.04 1.50 -6.39
N ASP A 89 -25.26 2.61 -5.68
CA ASP A 89 -24.36 3.77 -5.67
C ASP A 89 -23.03 3.48 -4.96
N VAL A 90 -22.98 2.46 -4.10
CA VAL A 90 -21.79 2.05 -3.35
C VAL A 90 -21.34 0.68 -3.83
N SER A 91 -20.50 0.68 -4.86
CA SER A 91 -19.94 -0.54 -5.44
C SER A 91 -18.42 -0.53 -5.58
N THR A 92 -17.82 -1.69 -5.36
CA THR A 92 -16.41 -1.97 -5.66
C THR A 92 -16.31 -2.92 -6.84
N VAL A 93 -15.29 -2.74 -7.69
CA VAL A 93 -15.12 -3.54 -8.91
C VAL A 93 -14.04 -4.58 -8.71
N HIS A 94 -14.36 -5.85 -8.99
CA HIS A 94 -13.45 -6.98 -8.83
C HIS A 94 -13.20 -7.69 -10.17
N PRO A 95 -11.95 -8.05 -10.50
CA PRO A 95 -11.65 -8.80 -11.71
C PRO A 95 -12.15 -10.24 -11.58
N LEU A 96 -12.86 -10.76 -12.58
CA LEU A 96 -13.20 -12.19 -12.64
C LEU A 96 -12.00 -13.04 -13.06
N ARG A 97 -11.13 -12.49 -13.91
CA ARG A 97 -9.99 -13.24 -14.45
C ARG A 97 -8.87 -13.35 -13.42
N ARG A 98 -8.54 -14.58 -13.03
CA ARG A 98 -7.29 -14.88 -12.32
C ARG A 98 -6.10 -14.61 -13.24
N ARG A 99 -5.21 -13.69 -12.85
CA ARG A 99 -3.97 -13.42 -13.58
C ARG A 99 -3.00 -14.59 -13.40
N THR A 100 -2.67 -15.26 -14.49
CA THR A 100 -1.60 -16.25 -14.55
C THR A 100 -0.32 -15.55 -14.99
N ASN A 101 0.66 -15.46 -14.11
CA ASN A 101 1.98 -14.94 -14.44
C ASN A 101 2.90 -16.10 -14.76
N PHE A 102 3.70 -15.96 -15.81
CA PHE A 102 4.70 -16.93 -16.20
C PHE A 102 6.08 -16.37 -15.91
N CYS A 103 6.98 -17.21 -15.40
CA CYS A 103 8.36 -16.86 -15.13
C CYS A 103 9.24 -17.93 -15.77
N PHE A 104 10.09 -17.53 -16.71
CA PHE A 104 11.04 -18.42 -17.38
C PHE A 104 12.39 -18.42 -16.67
N LEU A 105 12.36 -18.64 -15.35
CA LEU A 105 13.56 -18.75 -14.52
C LEU A 105 13.68 -20.17 -13.97
N PRO A 106 14.89 -20.77 -13.99
CA PRO A 106 15.11 -22.07 -13.37
C PRO A 106 14.91 -21.96 -11.86
N THR A 107 14.16 -22.89 -11.28
CA THR A 107 13.97 -22.96 -9.83
C THR A 107 15.26 -23.41 -9.13
N GLY A 108 15.62 -22.77 -8.02
CA GLY A 108 16.75 -23.19 -7.18
C GLY A 108 18.13 -22.74 -7.64
N SER A 109 18.25 -21.92 -8.68
CA SER A 109 19.57 -21.50 -9.20
C SER A 109 20.34 -20.54 -8.29
N ARG A 110 19.66 -19.81 -7.39
CA ARG A 110 20.26 -18.80 -6.50
C ARG A 110 19.47 -18.72 -5.18
N SER A 111 20.18 -18.63 -4.06
CA SER A 111 19.59 -18.33 -2.75
C SER A 111 19.54 -16.81 -2.52
N LEU A 112 18.57 -16.34 -1.74
CA LEU A 112 18.41 -14.91 -1.42
C LEU A 112 19.67 -14.30 -0.80
N GLY A 113 20.32 -14.99 0.15
CA GLY A 113 21.57 -14.50 0.75
C GLY A 113 22.74 -14.40 -0.23
N VAL A 114 22.79 -15.25 -1.27
CA VAL A 114 23.80 -15.13 -2.34
C VAL A 114 23.46 -13.99 -3.30
N LEU A 115 22.18 -13.63 -3.45
CA LEU A 115 21.73 -12.48 -4.23
C LEU A 115 21.96 -11.17 -3.47
N GLU A 116 21.69 -11.12 -2.17
CA GLU A 116 21.94 -9.96 -1.30
C GLU A 116 23.44 -9.71 -1.16
N GLY A 117 24.23 -10.75 -0.85
CA GLY A 117 25.69 -10.62 -0.82
C GLY A 117 26.28 -10.22 -2.17
N LYS A 118 25.67 -10.63 -3.29
CA LYS A 118 26.03 -10.15 -4.63
C LYS A 118 25.53 -8.73 -4.91
N LEU A 119 24.38 -8.32 -4.39
CA LEU A 119 23.86 -6.96 -4.56
C LEU A 119 24.70 -5.96 -3.75
N GLU A 120 25.16 -6.36 -2.56
CA GLU A 120 26.08 -5.61 -1.72
C GLU A 120 27.50 -5.60 -2.29
N SER A 121 28.00 -6.72 -2.83
CA SER A 121 29.33 -6.79 -3.45
C SER A 121 29.38 -6.19 -4.85
N GLN A 122 28.27 -6.21 -5.59
CA GLN A 122 28.13 -5.70 -6.97
C GLN A 122 27.24 -4.45 -7.04
N GLY A 123 27.17 -3.63 -5.98
CA GLY A 123 26.44 -2.36 -6.02
C GLY A 123 26.74 -1.62 -7.31
N ASP A 124 25.71 -1.33 -8.12
CA ASP A 124 25.69 -0.66 -9.44
C ASP A 124 26.81 -0.95 -10.47
N VAL A 125 27.67 -1.95 -10.27
CA VAL A 125 28.81 -2.21 -11.14
C VAL A 125 28.58 -3.47 -11.95
N HIS A 126 28.00 -3.27 -13.12
CA HIS A 126 28.32 -4.09 -14.27
C HIS A 126 29.84 -4.00 -14.52
N HIS A 127 30.63 -4.91 -13.93
CA HIS A 127 32.00 -5.08 -14.41
C HIS A 127 31.92 -5.61 -15.84
N GLU A 128 32.06 -4.69 -16.80
CA GLU A 128 32.16 -5.02 -18.21
C GLU A 128 33.31 -6.01 -18.39
N LEU A 129 33.19 -6.90 -19.38
CA LEU A 129 34.19 -7.92 -19.71
C LEU A 129 35.62 -7.34 -19.79
N ARG A 130 35.72 -6.05 -20.12
CA ARG A 130 36.94 -5.24 -20.20
C ARG A 130 37.67 -5.10 -18.86
N GLU A 131 36.96 -4.87 -17.76
CA GLU A 131 37.60 -4.70 -16.44
C GLU A 131 38.14 -6.01 -15.88
N LYS A 132 37.46 -7.13 -16.18
CA LYS A 132 37.97 -8.47 -15.84
C LYS A 132 39.25 -8.79 -16.61
N VAL A 133 39.25 -8.53 -17.91
CA VAL A 133 40.44 -8.69 -18.77
C VAL A 133 41.58 -7.78 -18.31
N PHE A 134 41.29 -6.53 -17.95
CA PHE A 134 42.30 -5.58 -17.46
C PHE A 134 42.94 -6.05 -16.14
N HIS A 135 42.14 -6.56 -15.21
CA HIS A 135 42.64 -7.12 -13.96
C HIS A 135 43.51 -8.37 -14.19
N GLU A 136 43.14 -9.22 -15.14
CA GLU A 136 43.90 -10.42 -15.49
C GLU A 136 45.25 -10.07 -16.12
N VAL A 137 45.29 -9.06 -17.00
CA VAL A 137 46.53 -8.53 -17.60
C VAL A 137 47.44 -7.95 -16.51
N LEU A 138 46.90 -7.15 -15.59
CA LEU A 138 47.67 -6.61 -14.47
C LEU A 138 48.21 -7.71 -13.54
N HIS A 139 47.42 -8.75 -13.29
CA HIS A 139 47.84 -9.89 -12.47
C HIS A 139 48.98 -10.66 -13.15
N SER A 140 48.89 -10.90 -14.46
CA SER A 140 49.92 -11.56 -15.27
C SER A 140 51.22 -10.75 -15.28
N ALA A 141 51.15 -9.44 -15.52
CA ALA A 141 52.31 -8.55 -15.47
C ALA A 141 52.99 -8.57 -14.09
N ARG A 142 52.21 -8.53 -13.02
CA ARG A 142 52.73 -8.57 -11.65
C ARG A 142 53.35 -9.92 -11.27
N GLN A 143 52.92 -11.03 -11.87
CA GLN A 143 53.55 -12.33 -11.70
C GLN A 143 54.90 -12.40 -12.41
N LEU A 144 54.98 -11.84 -13.62
CA LEU A 144 56.24 -11.76 -14.37
C LEU A 144 57.27 -10.90 -13.61
N ASP A 145 56.87 -9.74 -13.09
CA ASP A 145 57.75 -8.87 -12.30
C ASP A 145 58.29 -9.52 -11.01
N LYS A 146 57.57 -10.48 -10.43
CA LYS A 146 57.99 -11.23 -9.24
C LYS A 146 58.84 -12.46 -9.54
N SER A 147 58.97 -12.83 -10.82
CA SER A 147 59.72 -14.01 -11.27
C SER A 147 61.13 -13.69 -11.77
N VAL A 148 61.53 -12.42 -11.67
CA VAL A 148 62.89 -11.90 -11.89
C VAL A 148 63.54 -11.62 -10.54
#